data_AF-A0A3M2RH46-F1
#
_entry.id   AF-A0A3M2RH46-F1
#
_cell.length_a   1.000
_cell.length_b   1.000
_cell.length_c   1.000
_cell.angle_alpha   90.00
_cell.angle_beta   90.00
_cell.angle_gamma   90.00
#
_symmetry.space_group_name_H-M   'P 1'
#
loop_
_entity.id
_entity.type
_entity.pdbx_description
1 polymer ?
#
loop_
_entity_poly.entity_id
_entity_poly.type
_entity_poly.pdbx_seq_one_letter_code
_entity_poly.pdbx_strand_id
1 'polypeptide(L)'
;MNSEALQYGQGDTSYRAAGELDGITRLVNAFYDYMETLPEARKILAMHRPDLTESRTKLAYFLSGWLGGPRLYAEHFGSINIPMVHRHLPVGEEDRDAWMLCMKKAVADQPFDESFKVYLIEQLWVPAERIRSVCSAPVSR
;
A
#
# COMPACT_ATOMS: atom_id res chain seq x y z
N MET A 1 -6.20 34.15 5.28
CA MET A 1 -6.54 32.74 5.56
C MET A 1 -5.25 31.97 5.40
N ASN A 2 -4.64 31.52 6.50
CA ASN A 2 -3.34 30.83 6.45
C ASN A 2 -3.53 29.46 5.81
N SER A 3 -3.15 29.36 4.54
CA SER A 3 -2.89 28.09 3.87
C SER A 3 -1.57 27.55 4.42
N GLU A 4 -1.59 26.95 5.62
CA GLU A 4 -0.56 25.96 5.93
C GLU A 4 -0.81 24.80 4.97
N ALA A 5 -0.03 24.76 3.88
CA ALA A 5 0.01 23.60 3.03
C ALA A 5 0.35 22.40 3.92
N LEU A 6 -0.57 21.44 4.05
CA LEU A 6 -0.35 20.23 4.84
C LEU A 6 0.96 19.58 4.34
N GLN A 7 1.97 19.55 5.20
CA GLN A 7 3.24 18.94 4.87
C GLN A 7 3.15 17.43 5.14
N TYR A 8 2.58 16.71 4.17
CA TYR A 8 2.47 15.24 4.25
C TYR A 8 3.84 14.59 4.52
N GLY A 9 3.83 13.46 5.23
CA GLY A 9 5.03 12.71 5.62
C GLY A 9 5.69 13.20 6.89
N GLN A 10 5.12 14.20 7.58
CA GLN A 10 5.58 14.68 8.89
C GLN A 10 4.56 14.35 9.98
N GLY A 11 5.04 13.79 11.09
CA GLY A 11 4.18 13.38 12.20
C GLY A 11 3.06 12.45 11.72
N ASP A 12 1.85 12.68 12.21
CA ASP A 12 0.63 11.95 11.85
C ASP A 12 -0.18 12.63 10.73
N THR A 13 0.38 13.65 10.06
CA THR A 13 -0.34 14.47 9.08
C THR A 13 -0.93 13.62 7.95
N SER A 14 -0.15 12.69 7.40
CA SER A 14 -0.63 11.79 6.34
C SER A 14 -1.67 10.79 6.83
N TYR A 15 -1.55 10.31 8.08
CA TYR A 15 -2.51 9.40 8.69
C TYR A 15 -3.87 10.10 8.87
N ARG A 16 -3.87 11.35 9.35
CA ARG A 16 -5.10 12.15 9.48
C ARG A 16 -5.69 12.50 8.11
N ALA A 17 -4.86 12.84 7.12
CA ALA A 17 -5.31 13.10 5.74
C ALA A 17 -5.93 11.85 5.07
N ALA A 18 -5.48 10.65 5.45
CA ALA A 18 -6.07 9.39 5.00
C ALA A 18 -7.38 9.02 5.71
N GLY A 19 -7.92 9.89 6.59
CA GLY A 19 -9.09 9.58 7.39
C GLY A 19 -8.82 8.56 8.49
N GLU A 20 -7.58 8.55 9.01
CA GLU A 20 -7.13 7.68 10.09
C GLU A 20 -7.34 6.19 9.75
N LEU A 21 -7.43 5.30 10.75
CA LEU A 21 -7.55 3.87 10.52
C LEU A 21 -8.79 3.49 9.69
N ASP A 22 -9.91 4.15 9.91
CA ASP A 22 -11.16 3.86 9.18
C ASP A 22 -11.04 4.20 7.70
N GLY A 23 -10.42 5.34 7.37
CA GLY A 23 -10.18 5.72 5.97
C GLY A 23 -9.14 4.84 5.30
N ILE A 24 -8.08 4.45 6.01
CA ILE A 24 -7.09 3.49 5.53
C ILE A 24 -7.73 2.12 5.29
N THR A 25 -8.63 1.67 6.17
CA THR A 25 -9.35 0.39 6.02
C THR A 25 -10.24 0.41 4.79
N ARG A 26 -10.97 1.51 4.54
CA ARG A 26 -11.76 1.68 3.30
C ARG A 26 -10.88 1.67 2.05
N LEU A 27 -9.76 2.39 2.07
CA LEU A 27 -8.78 2.41 0.97
C LEU A 27 -8.28 1.00 0.65
N VAL A 28 -7.83 0.27 1.68
CA VAL A 28 -7.30 -1.08 1.51
C VAL A 28 -8.37 -2.04 1.04
N ASN A 29 -9.61 -1.89 1.49
CA ASN A 29 -10.70 -2.69 0.99
C ASN A 29 -10.92 -2.47 -0.52
N ALA A 30 -11.04 -1.21 -0.95
CA ALA A 30 -11.15 -0.89 -2.37
C ALA A 30 -9.95 -1.39 -3.19
N PHE A 31 -8.74 -1.33 -2.64
CA PHE A 31 -7.53 -1.85 -3.28
C PHE A 31 -7.64 -3.36 -3.60
N TYR A 32 -8.07 -4.17 -2.63
CA TYR A 32 -8.25 -5.60 -2.87
C TYR A 32 -9.49 -5.89 -3.74
N ASP A 33 -10.56 -5.10 -3.64
CA ASP A 33 -11.73 -5.23 -4.53
C ASP A 33 -11.33 -5.00 -5.99
N TYR A 34 -10.45 -4.02 -6.27
CA TYR A 34 -9.86 -3.84 -7.60
C TYR A 34 -8.92 -4.98 -7.98
N MET A 35 -8.13 -5.52 -7.05
CA MET A 35 -7.28 -6.66 -7.34
C MET A 35 -8.08 -7.91 -7.74
N GLU A 36 -9.26 -8.11 -7.14
CA GLU A 36 -10.16 -9.23 -7.44
C GLU A 36 -10.89 -9.07 -8.79
N THR A 37 -11.04 -7.84 -9.29
CA THR A 37 -11.86 -7.55 -10.47
C THR A 37 -11.07 -7.19 -11.73
N LEU A 38 -9.87 -6.62 -11.59
CA LEU A 38 -9.07 -6.18 -12.73
C LEU A 38 -8.34 -7.36 -13.41
N PRO A 39 -8.51 -7.55 -14.73
CA PRO A 39 -7.79 -8.59 -15.47
C PRO A 39 -6.26 -8.50 -15.36
N GLU A 40 -5.72 -7.29 -15.24
CA GLU A 40 -4.29 -6.96 -15.08
C GLU A 40 -3.75 -7.46 -13.73
N ALA A 41 -4.62 -7.52 -12.70
CA ALA A 41 -4.23 -7.89 -11.35
C ALA A 41 -4.31 -9.40 -11.08
N ARG A 42 -4.77 -10.21 -12.05
CA ARG A 42 -4.94 -11.67 -11.85
C ARG A 42 -3.66 -12.38 -11.39
N LYS A 43 -2.50 -11.96 -11.91
CA LYS A 43 -1.22 -12.58 -11.55
C LYS A 43 -0.85 -12.27 -10.09
N ILE A 44 -0.97 -11.01 -9.66
CA ILE A 44 -0.68 -10.63 -8.26
C ILE A 44 -1.75 -11.14 -7.28
N LEU A 45 -3.01 -11.26 -7.70
CA LEU A 45 -4.05 -11.91 -6.91
C LEU A 45 -3.70 -13.37 -6.62
N ALA A 46 -3.19 -14.10 -7.62
CA ALA A 46 -2.77 -15.49 -7.46
C ALA A 46 -1.57 -15.69 -6.50
N MET A 47 -0.86 -14.62 -6.11
CA MET A 47 0.19 -14.66 -5.09
C MET A 47 -0.37 -14.60 -3.65
N HIS A 48 -1.66 -14.32 -3.49
CA HIS A 48 -2.34 -14.25 -2.21
C HIS A 48 -3.10 -15.54 -1.91
N ARG A 49 -3.46 -15.73 -0.64
CA ARG A 49 -4.42 -16.78 -0.26
C ARG A 49 -5.81 -16.43 -0.83
N PRO A 50 -6.68 -17.44 -1.08
CA PRO A 50 -8.04 -17.19 -1.55
C PRO A 50 -8.86 -16.31 -0.59
N ASP A 51 -8.66 -16.46 0.72
CA ASP A 51 -9.21 -15.54 1.72
C ASP A 51 -8.25 -14.37 1.95
N LEU A 52 -8.70 -13.18 1.54
CA LEU A 52 -7.94 -11.92 1.63
C LEU A 52 -8.13 -11.18 2.96
N THR A 53 -8.93 -11.71 3.90
CA THR A 53 -9.24 -11.04 5.18
C THR A 53 -7.97 -10.65 5.96
N GLU A 54 -7.02 -11.58 6.08
CA GLU A 54 -5.74 -11.32 6.76
C GLU A 54 -4.87 -10.33 5.99
N SER A 55 -4.85 -10.41 4.65
CA SER A 55 -4.08 -9.53 3.78
C SER A 55 -4.58 -8.08 3.82
N ARG A 56 -5.92 -7.89 3.86
CA ARG A 56 -6.58 -6.59 4.08
C ARG A 56 -6.17 -5.99 5.43
N THR A 57 -6.27 -6.78 6.50
CA THR A 57 -5.88 -6.34 7.85
C THR A 57 -4.41 -5.93 7.92
N LYS A 58 -3.51 -6.77 7.40
CA LYS A 58 -2.07 -6.51 7.39
C LYS A 58 -1.72 -5.23 6.64
N LEU A 59 -2.31 -5.02 5.46
CA LEU A 59 -2.01 -3.82 4.68
C LEU A 59 -2.56 -2.55 5.37
N ALA A 60 -3.76 -2.59 5.94
CA ALA A 60 -4.32 -1.46 6.68
C ALA A 60 -3.45 -1.10 7.90
N TYR A 61 -3.03 -2.10 8.66
CA TYR A 61 -2.18 -1.91 9.84
C TYR A 61 -0.77 -1.43 9.48
N PHE A 62 -0.24 -1.91 8.36
CA PHE A 62 1.03 -1.41 7.84
C PHE A 62 0.90 0.07 7.46
N LEU A 63 -0.13 0.44 6.69
CA LEU A 63 -0.35 1.82 6.25
C LEU A 63 -0.65 2.77 7.41
N SER A 64 -1.33 2.31 8.47
CA SER A 64 -1.53 3.08 9.71
C SER A 64 -0.20 3.60 10.25
N GLY A 65 0.76 2.69 10.49
CA GLY A 65 2.08 3.09 10.99
C GLY A 65 2.94 3.83 9.96
N TRP A 66 2.85 3.44 8.68
CA TRP A 66 3.63 4.04 7.61
C TRP A 66 3.26 5.51 7.34
N LEU A 67 1.98 5.86 7.50
CA LEU A 67 1.47 7.23 7.37
C LEU A 67 1.64 8.08 8.65
N GLY A 68 2.25 7.53 9.70
CA GLY A 68 2.54 8.24 10.95
C GLY A 68 1.53 8.05 12.07
N GLY A 69 0.54 7.17 11.89
CA GLY A 69 -0.40 6.76 12.93
C GLY A 69 0.13 5.64 13.84
N PRO A 70 -0.76 4.94 14.56
CA PRO A 70 -0.39 3.82 15.43
C PRO A 70 0.32 2.69 14.67
N ARG A 71 1.32 2.06 15.30
CA ARG A 71 2.18 1.03 14.69
C ARG A 71 1.56 -0.36 14.78
N LEU A 72 0.30 -0.47 14.39
CA LEU A 72 -0.53 -1.67 14.53
C LEU A 72 0.10 -2.92 13.91
N TYR A 73 0.81 -2.79 12.78
CA TYR A 73 1.47 -3.96 12.19
C TYR A 73 2.50 -4.56 13.15
N ALA A 74 3.35 -3.72 13.75
CA ALA A 74 4.38 -4.18 14.67
C ALA A 74 3.79 -4.75 15.95
N GLU A 75 2.70 -4.15 16.44
CA GLU A 75 1.99 -4.59 17.65
C GLU A 75 1.34 -5.98 17.48
N HIS A 76 0.81 -6.29 16.28
CA HIS A 76 0.08 -7.53 16.03
C HIS A 76 0.90 -8.63 15.34
N PHE A 77 1.86 -8.27 14.50
CA PHE A 77 2.59 -9.20 13.63
C PHE A 77 4.11 -9.12 13.78
N GLY A 78 4.61 -8.21 14.62
CA GLY A 78 6.04 -7.97 14.81
C GLY A 78 6.68 -7.11 13.72
N SER A 79 8.00 -6.95 13.79
CA SER A 79 8.74 -6.14 12.83
C SER A 79 8.76 -6.78 11.44
N ILE A 80 8.76 -5.94 10.42
CA ILE A 80 8.74 -6.38 9.02
C ILE A 80 9.77 -5.60 8.21
N ASN A 81 10.49 -6.31 7.34
CA ASN A 81 11.24 -5.73 6.24
C ASN A 81 10.48 -6.01 4.95
N ILE A 82 9.77 -5.00 4.45
CA ILE A 82 8.79 -5.14 3.36
C ILE A 82 9.43 -5.75 2.10
N PRO A 83 10.55 -5.24 1.55
CA PRO A 83 11.20 -5.90 0.41
C PRO A 83 11.56 -7.37 0.69
N MET A 84 12.13 -7.67 1.86
CA MET A 84 12.64 -9.02 2.15
C MET A 84 11.54 -10.07 2.31
N VAL A 85 10.39 -9.73 2.91
CA VAL A 85 9.29 -10.69 3.01
C VAL A 85 8.67 -11.00 1.65
N HIS A 86 8.79 -10.11 0.65
CA HIS A 86 8.29 -10.35 -0.71
C HIS A 86 9.30 -11.04 -1.63
N ARG A 87 10.58 -11.11 -1.26
CA ARG A 87 11.69 -11.58 -2.13
C ARG A 87 11.47 -12.95 -2.77
N HIS A 88 10.67 -13.81 -2.15
CA HIS A 88 10.37 -15.15 -2.65
C HIS A 88 9.32 -15.17 -3.78
N LEU A 89 8.67 -14.04 -4.06
CA LEU A 89 7.63 -13.91 -5.08
C LEU A 89 8.21 -13.53 -6.45
N PRO A 90 7.60 -13.96 -7.56
CA PRO A 90 8.03 -13.61 -8.91
C PRO A 90 7.47 -12.24 -9.34
N VAL A 91 7.82 -11.18 -8.62
CA VAL A 91 7.36 -9.80 -8.89
C VAL A 91 8.26 -9.11 -9.91
N GLY A 92 7.73 -8.91 -11.11
CA GLY A 92 8.32 -8.10 -12.18
C GLY A 92 7.65 -6.73 -12.33
N GLU A 93 7.98 -6.02 -13.40
CA GLU A 93 7.47 -4.67 -13.68
C GLU A 93 5.94 -4.64 -13.85
N GLU A 94 5.39 -5.60 -14.60
CA GLU A 94 3.94 -5.72 -14.80
C GLU A 94 3.19 -5.98 -13.48
N ASP A 95 3.77 -6.74 -12.55
CA ASP A 95 3.17 -7.02 -11.24
C ASP A 95 3.15 -5.79 -10.34
N ARG A 96 4.26 -5.03 -10.31
CA ARG A 96 4.32 -3.72 -9.63
C ARG A 96 3.29 -2.77 -10.22
N ASP A 97 3.19 -2.70 -11.55
CA ASP A 97 2.28 -1.78 -12.23
C ASP A 97 0.82 -2.16 -12.00
N ALA A 98 0.49 -3.45 -11.99
CA ALA A 98 -0.83 -3.95 -11.62
C ALA A 98 -1.18 -3.59 -10.16
N TRP A 99 -0.24 -3.75 -9.22
CA TRP A 99 -0.44 -3.36 -7.83
C TRP A 99 -0.69 -1.84 -7.72
N MET A 100 0.12 -1.03 -8.40
CA MET A 100 -0.04 0.42 -8.44
C MET A 100 -1.33 0.85 -9.13
N LEU A 101 -1.81 0.11 -10.15
CA LEU A 101 -3.09 0.35 -10.79
C LEU A 101 -4.25 0.16 -9.83
N CYS A 102 -4.28 -0.94 -9.07
CA CYS A 102 -5.29 -1.19 -8.04
C CYS A 102 -5.29 -0.05 -7.00
N MET A 103 -4.11 0.36 -6.54
CA MET A 103 -3.98 1.42 -5.54
C MET A 103 -4.43 2.78 -6.09
N LYS A 104 -4.05 3.13 -7.33
CA LYS A 104 -4.50 4.37 -7.99
C LYS A 104 -6.02 4.46 -8.07
N LYS A 105 -6.69 3.36 -8.45
CA LYS A 105 -8.16 3.32 -8.49
C LYS A 105 -8.77 3.41 -7.10
N ALA A 106 -8.24 2.65 -6.14
CA ALA A 106 -8.72 2.68 -4.76
C ALA A 106 -8.61 4.07 -4.13
N VAL A 107 -7.49 4.78 -4.35
CA VAL A 107 -7.27 6.16 -3.90
C VAL A 107 -8.21 7.14 -4.59
N ALA A 108 -8.49 6.96 -5.88
CA ALA A 108 -9.41 7.83 -6.63
C ALA A 108 -10.83 7.81 -6.03
N ASP A 109 -11.29 6.65 -5.55
CA ASP A 109 -12.60 6.47 -4.92
C ASP A 109 -12.71 7.10 -3.52
N GLN A 110 -11.57 7.45 -2.89
CA GLN A 110 -11.60 8.01 -1.54
C GLN A 110 -11.94 9.51 -1.54
N PRO A 111 -12.64 9.99 -0.51
CA PRO A 111 -12.94 11.42 -0.32
C PRO A 111 -11.74 12.17 0.29
N PHE A 112 -10.53 11.89 -0.19
CA PHE A 112 -9.30 12.57 0.23
C PHE A 112 -9.07 13.84 -0.57
N ASP A 113 -8.30 14.78 -0.01
CA ASP A 113 -7.82 15.93 -0.76
C ASP A 113 -6.98 15.48 -1.97
N GLU A 114 -7.16 16.12 -3.13
CA GLU A 114 -6.46 15.73 -4.35
C GLU A 114 -4.93 15.83 -4.24
N SER A 115 -4.43 16.82 -3.50
CA SER A 115 -3.00 16.92 -3.18
C SER A 115 -2.49 15.71 -2.39
N PHE A 116 -3.29 15.17 -1.48
CA PHE A 116 -2.93 13.98 -0.72
C PHE A 116 -2.97 12.73 -1.59
N LYS A 117 -3.95 12.60 -2.50
CA LYS A 117 -4.03 11.47 -3.44
C LYS A 117 -2.77 11.39 -4.31
N VAL A 118 -2.33 12.52 -4.87
CA VAL A 118 -1.09 12.60 -5.67
C VAL A 118 0.12 12.19 -4.83
N TYR A 119 0.29 12.81 -3.66
CA TYR A 119 1.37 12.49 -2.73
C TYR A 119 1.41 11.00 -2.36
N LEU A 120 0.26 10.41 -2.02
CA LEU A 120 0.17 9.02 -1.57
C LEU A 120 0.62 8.05 -2.66
N ILE A 121 0.18 8.27 -3.91
CA ILE A 121 0.58 7.43 -5.05
C ILE A 121 2.08 7.54 -5.34
N GLU A 122 2.64 8.75 -5.30
CA GLU A 122 4.08 8.97 -5.46
C GLU A 122 4.89 8.25 -4.37
N GLN A 123 4.46 8.34 -3.11
CA GLN A 123 5.17 7.71 -2.00
C GLN A 123 5.03 6.18 -1.99
N LEU A 124 3.90 5.62 -2.41
CA LEU A 124 3.68 4.18 -2.51
C LEU A 124 4.48 3.53 -3.65
N TRP A 125 4.85 4.30 -4.68
CA TRP A 125 5.74 3.82 -5.74
C TRP A 125 7.10 3.36 -5.19
N VAL A 126 7.68 4.10 -4.23
CA VAL A 126 9.01 3.83 -3.69
C VAL A 126 9.14 2.41 -3.10
N PRO A 127 8.29 1.96 -2.16
CA PRO A 127 8.34 0.60 -1.66
C PRO A 127 7.94 -0.44 -2.72
N ALA A 128 6.99 -0.14 -3.62
CA ALA A 128 6.60 -1.07 -4.70
C ALA A 128 7.78 -1.37 -5.63
N GLU A 129 8.54 -0.34 -6.03
CA GLU A 129 9.73 -0.49 -6.87
C GLU A 129 10.87 -1.20 -6.12
N ARG A 130 11.02 -0.96 -4.82
CA ARG A 130 11.98 -1.71 -3.98
C ARG A 130 11.64 -3.20 -3.92
N ILE A 131 10.37 -3.56 -3.75
CA ILE A 131 9.92 -4.95 -3.77
C ILE A 131 10.26 -5.59 -5.12
N ARG A 132 9.87 -4.97 -6.23
CA ARG A 132 10.19 -5.45 -7.59
C ARG A 132 11.69 -5.68 -7.76
N SER A 133 12.50 -4.71 -7.34
CA SER A 133 13.96 -4.77 -7.45
C SER A 133 14.58 -5.94 -6.69
N VAL A 134 14.13 -6.25 -5.47
CA VAL A 134 14.68 -7.38 -4.71
C VAL A 134 14.17 -8.73 -5.17
N CYS A 135 12.96 -8.80 -5.75
CA CYS A 135 12.40 -10.03 -6.32
C CYS A 135 13.06 -10.39 -7.66
N SER A 136 13.45 -9.37 -8.45
CA SER A 136 14.13 -9.53 -9.74
C SER A 136 15.64 -9.72 -9.62
N ALA A 137 16.21 -9.57 -8.42
CA ALA A 137 17.64 -9.76 -8.21
C ALA A 137 18.01 -11.25 -8.38
N PRO A 138 19.04 -11.59 -9.17
CA PRO A 138 19.49 -12.97 -9.28
C PRO A 138 19.85 -13.50 -7.89
N VAL A 139 19.40 -14.73 -7.59
CA VAL A 139 19.83 -15.42 -6.37
C VAL A 139 21.32 -15.67 -6.52
N SER A 140 22.15 -14.83 -5.88
CA SER A 140 23.57 -15.10 -5.74
C SER A 140 23.73 -16.48 -5.12
N ARG A 141 24.35 -17.40 -5.87
CA ARG A 141 24.72 -18.74 -5.42
C ARG A 141 25.81 -18.66 -4.36
#